data_AF-A0A3D3HG81-F1
#
_entry.id   AF-A0A3D3HG81-F1
#
_cell.length_a   1.000
_cell.length_b   1.000
_cell.length_c   1.000
_cell.angle_alpha   90.00
_cell.angle_beta   90.00
_cell.angle_gamma   90.00
#
_symmetry.space_group_name_H-M   'P 1'
#
loop_
_entity.id
_entity.type
_entity.pdbx_description
1 polymer ?
#
loop_
_entity_poly.entity_id
_entity_poly.type
_entity_poly.pdbx_seq_one_letter_code
_entity_poly.pdbx_strand_id
1 'polypeptide(L)'
;MSEREEILKGYNPVGLDGIACVRYMNRIDTKYLFSAGKLTDLLRKVRPYYSTLEIAGQREFSYKTVYFDTPDLLFYIQHVTGKLNRTKVRIRTYESNGLTFLEVKQKSNKGRTSKSRVEKEPGDMNHVEQSREFLDELISPRAVSLKPVINTAFTRITLVSLERAERITIDYNIGWNNLKGDSVRMPFLAIAEIKSGKSTSMSPFFARLKELGVRSTGFSKYATGMALVNKAPRQNNLKPKFLLINRIRDEYYRNDAARQQH
;
A
#
# COMPACT_ATOMS: atom_id res chain seq x y z
N MET A 1 -16.79 1.75 19.85
CA MET A 1 -16.27 2.16 18.53
C MET A 1 -14.94 2.85 18.76
N SER A 2 -13.98 2.71 17.85
CA SER A 2 -12.73 3.45 17.97
C SER A 2 -12.93 4.93 17.60
N GLU A 3 -12.15 5.85 18.18
CA GLU A 3 -12.19 7.29 17.84
C GLU A 3 -12.09 7.52 16.31
N ARG A 4 -11.29 6.68 15.62
CA ARG A 4 -11.13 6.74 14.16
C ARG A 4 -12.41 6.35 13.42
N GLU A 5 -13.14 5.33 13.88
CA GLU A 5 -14.42 4.94 13.28
C GLU A 5 -15.45 6.07 13.37
N GLU A 6 -15.51 6.77 14.51
CA GLU A 6 -16.41 7.92 14.71
C GLU A 6 -16.06 9.08 13.77
N ILE A 7 -14.77 9.41 13.67
CA ILE A 7 -14.29 10.43 12.71
C ILE A 7 -14.67 10.03 11.29
N LEU A 8 -14.43 8.77 10.92
CA LEU A 8 -14.73 8.27 9.58
C LEU A 8 -16.22 8.32 9.30
N LYS A 9 -17.11 7.97 10.25
CA LYS A 9 -18.57 8.09 10.09
C LYS A 9 -19.04 9.50 9.76
N GLY A 10 -18.32 10.52 10.20
CA GLY A 10 -18.61 11.92 9.89
C GLY A 10 -18.25 12.36 8.47
N TYR A 11 -17.61 11.52 7.64
CA TYR A 11 -17.38 11.81 6.22
C TYR A 11 -18.64 11.53 5.39
N ASN A 12 -18.78 12.23 4.27
CA ASN A 12 -19.71 11.81 3.23
C ASN A 12 -19.24 10.46 2.63
N PRO A 13 -20.13 9.47 2.48
CA PRO A 13 -19.76 8.19 1.88
C PRO A 13 -19.60 8.34 0.36
N VAL A 14 -18.75 7.51 -0.23
CA VAL A 14 -18.67 7.33 -1.68
C VAL A 14 -18.56 5.84 -2.02
N GLY A 15 -19.36 5.36 -2.97
CA GLY A 15 -19.29 3.98 -3.45
C GLY A 15 -18.13 3.72 -4.42
N LEU A 16 -18.04 2.48 -4.90
CA LEU A 16 -17.01 2.07 -5.87
C LEU A 16 -17.12 2.84 -7.20
N ASP A 17 -18.34 3.17 -7.64
CA ASP A 17 -18.57 3.92 -8.88
C ASP A 17 -18.05 5.35 -8.77
N GLY A 18 -18.27 6.01 -7.63
CA GLY A 18 -17.71 7.34 -7.37
C GLY A 18 -16.17 7.34 -7.33
N ILE A 19 -15.55 6.23 -6.93
CA ILE A 19 -14.09 6.05 -7.06
C ILE A 19 -13.65 5.82 -8.51
N ALA A 20 -14.48 5.18 -9.33
CA ALA A 20 -14.17 4.93 -10.73
C ALA A 20 -14.00 6.23 -11.51
N CYS A 21 -14.81 7.25 -11.20
CA CYS A 21 -14.72 8.59 -11.81
C CYS A 21 -13.36 9.30 -11.62
N VAL A 22 -12.58 8.91 -10.60
CA VAL A 22 -11.22 9.44 -10.34
C VAL A 22 -10.10 8.47 -10.75
N ARG A 23 -10.41 7.43 -11.54
CA ARG A 23 -9.42 6.51 -12.12
C ARG A 23 -8.74 7.12 -13.35
N TYR A 24 -7.77 7.98 -13.11
CA TYR A 24 -6.91 8.48 -14.19
C TYR A 24 -6.07 7.37 -14.85
N MET A 25 -6.00 7.43 -16.19
CA MET A 25 -5.08 6.63 -17.01
C MET A 25 -3.62 7.13 -16.91
N ASN A 26 -3.40 8.45 -16.79
CA ASN A 26 -2.10 9.08 -16.55
C ASN A 26 -2.12 9.81 -15.19
N ARG A 27 -1.36 9.31 -14.21
CA ARG A 27 -1.36 9.89 -12.85
C ARG A 27 0.01 9.87 -12.19
N ILE A 28 0.17 10.75 -11.21
CA ILE A 28 1.29 10.80 -10.28
C ILE A 28 0.86 10.13 -8.98
N ASP A 29 1.64 9.13 -8.55
CA ASP A 29 1.45 8.40 -7.29
C ASP A 29 2.53 8.86 -6.29
N THR A 30 2.19 9.76 -5.36
CA THR A 30 3.12 10.27 -4.33
C THR A 30 2.86 9.59 -2.99
N LYS A 31 3.90 9.04 -2.37
CA LYS A 31 3.81 8.29 -1.11
C LYS A 31 4.41 9.06 0.05
N TYR A 32 3.83 8.88 1.22
CA TYR A 32 4.23 9.50 2.47
C TYR A 32 4.22 8.45 3.57
N LEU A 33 5.25 8.47 4.42
CA LEU A 33 5.40 7.61 5.58
C LEU A 33 5.33 8.48 6.83
N PHE A 34 4.49 8.12 7.78
CA PHE A 34 4.30 8.88 9.01
C PHE A 34 3.85 7.99 10.16
N SER A 35 3.93 8.53 11.37
CA SER A 35 3.45 7.86 12.58
C SER A 35 1.94 7.64 12.52
N ALA A 36 1.48 6.41 12.74
CA ALA A 36 0.07 6.08 12.82
C ALA A 36 -0.65 6.87 13.94
N GLY A 37 0.08 7.34 14.95
CA GLY A 37 -0.47 8.18 16.03
C GLY A 37 -0.94 9.57 15.57
N LYS A 38 -0.52 10.01 14.37
CA LYS A 38 -0.99 11.24 13.71
C LYS A 38 -2.22 11.02 12.83
N LEU A 39 -2.64 9.77 12.59
CA LEU A 39 -3.68 9.44 11.63
C LEU A 39 -5.04 10.05 12.00
N THR A 40 -5.43 9.92 13.26
CA THR A 40 -6.71 10.46 13.77
C THR A 40 -6.83 11.97 13.57
N ASP A 41 -5.82 12.74 14.00
CA ASP A 41 -5.79 14.20 13.82
C ASP A 41 -5.79 14.60 12.34
N LEU A 42 -5.01 13.90 11.52
CA LEU A 42 -4.97 14.12 10.07
C LEU A 42 -6.35 13.91 9.44
N LEU A 43 -7.05 12.81 9.77
CA LEU A 43 -8.40 12.54 9.28
C LEU A 43 -9.36 13.67 9.71
N ARG A 44 -9.38 14.04 10.98
CA ARG A 44 -10.25 15.12 11.49
C ARG A 44 -10.06 16.42 10.70
N LYS A 45 -8.81 16.81 10.42
CA LYS A 45 -8.47 18.05 9.70
C LYS A 45 -8.80 18.03 8.21
N VAL A 46 -8.75 16.86 7.57
CA VAL A 46 -9.04 16.76 6.12
C VAL A 46 -10.50 16.46 5.82
N ARG A 47 -11.31 16.07 6.81
CA ARG A 47 -12.73 15.72 6.64
C ARG A 47 -13.54 16.69 5.75
N PRO A 48 -13.42 18.02 5.88
CA PRO A 48 -14.21 18.94 5.05
C PRO A 48 -13.94 18.84 3.54
N TYR A 49 -12.82 18.26 3.11
CA TYR A 49 -12.36 18.28 1.73
C TYR A 49 -12.51 16.94 0.98
N TYR A 50 -12.91 15.88 1.69
CA TYR A 50 -12.93 14.52 1.14
C TYR A 50 -14.19 13.76 1.54
N SER A 51 -14.66 12.88 0.65
CA SER A 51 -15.52 11.73 0.97
C SER A 51 -14.67 10.50 1.28
N THR A 52 -15.24 9.50 1.95
CA THR A 52 -14.58 8.22 2.23
C THR A 52 -15.32 7.06 1.59
N LEU A 53 -14.56 6.06 1.10
CA LEU A 53 -15.14 4.84 0.56
C LEU A 53 -16.00 4.16 1.60
N GLU A 54 -17.24 3.84 1.24
CA GLU A 54 -18.10 2.99 2.04
C GLU A 54 -18.61 1.81 1.20
N ILE A 55 -18.52 0.60 1.76
CA ILE A 55 -19.08 -0.62 1.17
C ILE A 55 -19.71 -1.41 2.31
N ALA A 56 -21.01 -1.72 2.20
CA ALA A 56 -21.76 -2.43 3.24
C ALA A 56 -21.57 -1.83 4.65
N GLY A 57 -21.57 -0.49 4.75
CA GLY A 57 -21.40 0.25 6.01
C GLY A 57 -19.96 0.27 6.56
N GLN A 58 -18.99 -0.40 5.91
CA GLN A 58 -17.59 -0.40 6.30
C GLN A 58 -16.81 0.71 5.59
N ARG A 59 -15.90 1.39 6.31
CA ARG A 59 -15.02 2.46 5.79
C ARG A 59 -13.53 2.15 5.94
N GLU A 60 -13.22 1.06 6.62
CA GLU A 60 -11.88 0.52 6.80
C GLU A 60 -11.85 -0.90 6.27
N PHE A 61 -10.89 -1.21 5.40
CA PHE A 61 -10.87 -2.48 4.68
C PHE A 61 -9.56 -3.22 4.93
N SER A 62 -9.65 -4.47 5.35
CA SER A 62 -8.49 -5.34 5.54
C SER A 62 -8.09 -6.02 4.24
N TYR A 63 -6.79 -6.04 4.00
CA TYR A 63 -6.19 -6.62 2.80
C TYR A 63 -5.13 -7.64 3.21
N LYS A 64 -5.15 -8.78 2.53
CA LYS A 64 -4.02 -9.71 2.49
C LYS A 64 -3.42 -9.71 1.10
N THR A 65 -2.10 -9.77 1.02
CA THR A 65 -1.37 -9.81 -0.25
C THR A 65 -0.23 -10.81 -0.14
N VAL A 66 -0.18 -11.76 -1.06
CA VAL A 66 0.95 -12.68 -1.25
C VAL A 66 1.75 -12.16 -2.42
N TYR A 67 3.04 -11.86 -2.22
CA TYR A 67 3.95 -11.49 -3.30
C TYR A 67 4.67 -12.72 -3.83
N PHE A 68 4.90 -12.72 -5.15
CA PHE A 68 5.59 -13.77 -5.87
C PHE A 68 6.87 -13.22 -6.50
N ASP A 69 7.91 -14.04 -6.54
CA ASP A 69 9.17 -13.75 -7.22
C ASP A 69 9.78 -15.05 -7.76
N THR A 70 10.80 -14.90 -8.60
CA THR A 70 11.60 -16.02 -9.08
C THR A 70 12.52 -16.56 -7.97
N PRO A 71 13.04 -17.79 -8.08
CA PRO A 71 13.94 -18.36 -7.07
C PRO A 71 15.19 -17.51 -6.77
N ASP A 72 15.68 -16.77 -7.77
CA ASP A 72 16.82 -15.84 -7.66
C ASP A 72 16.42 -14.41 -7.22
N LEU A 73 15.15 -14.20 -6.83
CA LEU A 73 14.61 -12.93 -6.36
C LEU A 73 14.76 -11.78 -7.37
N LEU A 74 14.53 -12.06 -8.65
CA LEU A 74 14.72 -11.11 -9.74
C LEU A 74 13.97 -9.79 -9.49
N PHE A 75 12.69 -9.84 -9.11
CA PHE A 75 11.87 -8.64 -8.92
C PHE A 75 12.31 -7.81 -7.71
N TYR A 76 12.72 -8.48 -6.63
CA TYR A 76 13.31 -7.83 -5.47
C TYR A 76 14.61 -7.11 -5.83
N ILE A 77 15.54 -7.79 -6.51
CA ILE A 77 16.82 -7.23 -6.92
C ILE A 77 16.61 -6.03 -7.85
N GLN A 78 15.72 -6.13 -8.85
CA GLN A 78 15.35 -5.00 -9.70
C GLN A 78 14.83 -3.81 -8.89
N HIS A 79 14.02 -4.05 -7.85
CA HIS A 79 13.50 -2.99 -7.01
C HIS A 79 14.58 -2.29 -6.18
N VAL A 80 15.42 -3.06 -5.47
CA VAL A 80 16.41 -2.52 -4.52
C VAL A 80 17.64 -1.93 -5.20
N THR A 81 17.95 -2.34 -6.43
CA THR A 81 19.02 -1.76 -7.26
C THR A 81 18.55 -0.58 -8.10
N GLY A 82 17.28 -0.18 -7.99
CA GLY A 82 16.75 1.00 -8.68
C GLY A 82 16.59 0.83 -10.19
N LYS A 83 16.56 -0.41 -10.72
CA LYS A 83 16.29 -0.65 -12.15
C LYS A 83 15.01 0.07 -12.56
N LEU A 84 15.04 0.66 -13.77
CA LEU A 84 13.90 1.42 -14.25
C LEU A 84 12.75 0.49 -14.67
N ASN A 85 13.08 -0.61 -15.35
CA ASN A 85 12.19 -1.73 -15.62
C ASN A 85 12.02 -2.59 -14.36
N ARG A 86 10.79 -2.68 -13.85
CA ARG A 86 10.48 -3.46 -12.63
C ARG A 86 9.13 -4.12 -12.74
N THR A 87 9.08 -5.40 -12.39
CA THR A 87 7.84 -6.17 -12.28
C THR A 87 7.54 -6.46 -10.81
N LYS A 88 6.27 -6.58 -10.46
CA LYS A 88 5.79 -7.17 -9.22
C LYS A 88 4.59 -8.03 -9.53
N VAL A 89 4.61 -9.27 -9.07
CA VAL A 89 3.49 -10.20 -9.16
C VAL A 89 2.96 -10.44 -7.76
N ARG A 90 1.64 -10.41 -7.60
CA ARG A 90 1.00 -10.60 -6.31
C ARG A 90 -0.41 -11.13 -6.44
N ILE A 91 -0.83 -11.93 -5.48
CA ILE A 91 -2.24 -12.21 -5.23
C ILE A 91 -2.72 -11.28 -4.12
N ARG A 92 -3.87 -10.65 -4.31
CA ARG A 92 -4.48 -9.76 -3.32
C ARG A 92 -5.89 -10.21 -3.01
N THR A 93 -6.16 -10.43 -1.74
CA THR A 93 -7.47 -10.77 -1.20
C THR A 93 -8.05 -9.58 -0.45
N TYR A 94 -9.31 -9.27 -0.75
CA TYR A 94 -10.13 -8.27 -0.10
C TYR A 94 -10.94 -8.98 0.99
N GLU A 95 -10.54 -8.87 2.25
CA GLU A 95 -11.11 -9.72 3.31
C GLU A 95 -12.60 -9.46 3.57
N SER A 96 -13.08 -8.26 3.24
CA SER A 96 -14.49 -7.87 3.40
C SER A 96 -15.45 -8.70 2.54
N ASN A 97 -15.01 -9.24 1.41
CA ASN A 97 -15.87 -9.98 0.48
C ASN A 97 -15.21 -11.21 -0.16
N GLY A 98 -14.01 -11.59 0.30
CA GLY A 98 -13.28 -12.76 -0.20
C GLY A 98 -12.71 -12.63 -1.61
N LEU A 99 -13.05 -11.57 -2.34
CA LEU A 99 -12.59 -11.38 -3.72
C LEU A 99 -11.07 -11.38 -3.77
N THR A 100 -10.52 -12.17 -4.68
CA THR A 100 -9.09 -12.37 -4.80
C THR A 100 -8.68 -12.12 -6.24
N PHE A 101 -7.56 -11.42 -6.43
CA PHE A 101 -7.06 -11.08 -7.76
C PHE A 101 -5.57 -11.39 -7.84
N LEU A 102 -5.16 -12.05 -8.92
CA LEU A 102 -3.76 -12.04 -9.33
C LEU A 102 -3.49 -10.72 -10.06
N GLU A 103 -2.47 -9.99 -9.62
CA GLU A 103 -2.11 -8.68 -10.15
C GLU A 103 -0.65 -8.65 -10.58
N VAL A 104 -0.41 -8.18 -11.80
CA VAL A 104 0.92 -7.90 -12.34
C VAL A 104 1.07 -6.39 -12.47
N LYS A 105 2.09 -5.82 -11.82
CA LYS A 105 2.43 -4.40 -11.90
C LYS A 105 3.80 -4.24 -12.53
N GLN A 106 3.86 -3.60 -13.68
CA GLN A 106 5.11 -3.35 -14.41
C GLN A 106 5.36 -1.85 -14.49
N LYS A 107 6.59 -1.44 -14.21
CA LYS A 107 7.09 -0.09 -14.46
C LYS A 107 8.15 -0.18 -15.55
N SER A 108 8.03 0.65 -16.58
CA SER A 108 9.01 0.72 -17.67
C SER A 108 10.08 1.78 -17.42
N ASN A 109 11.15 1.70 -18.20
CA ASN A 109 12.25 2.66 -18.21
C ASN A 109 11.84 4.08 -18.63
N LYS A 110 10.73 4.20 -19.37
CA LYS A 110 10.08 5.47 -19.71
C LYS A 110 9.22 6.03 -18.57
N GLY A 111 9.28 5.46 -17.37
CA GLY A 111 8.56 5.93 -16.18
C GLY A 111 7.07 5.54 -16.13
N ARG A 112 6.52 4.91 -17.18
CA ARG A 112 5.12 4.46 -17.24
C ARG A 112 4.91 3.22 -16.39
N THR A 113 3.72 3.07 -15.81
CA THR A 113 3.35 1.92 -14.98
C THR A 113 2.04 1.32 -15.49
N SER A 114 2.06 0.05 -15.88
CA SER A 114 0.87 -0.74 -16.19
C SER A 114 0.49 -1.62 -15.00
N LYS A 115 -0.81 -1.89 -14.87
CA LYS A 115 -1.34 -2.86 -13.91
C LYS A 115 -2.39 -3.70 -14.61
N SER A 116 -2.12 -4.99 -14.72
CA SER A 116 -3.06 -6.00 -15.21
C SER A 116 -3.52 -6.86 -14.04
N ARG A 117 -4.75 -7.36 -14.08
CA ARG A 117 -5.27 -8.28 -13.07
C ARG A 117 -6.28 -9.25 -13.67
N VAL A 118 -6.35 -10.44 -13.09
CA VAL A 118 -7.39 -11.45 -13.34
C VAL A 118 -7.99 -11.84 -11.98
N GLU A 119 -9.30 -12.12 -11.97
CA GLU A 119 -10.01 -12.53 -10.78
C GLU A 119 -9.80 -14.02 -10.50
N LYS A 120 -9.80 -14.37 -9.21
CA LYS A 120 -9.75 -15.74 -8.69
C LYS A 120 -11.06 -16.45 -8.97
N GLU A 121 -11.03 -17.60 -9.62
CA GLU A 121 -12.18 -18.50 -9.54
C GLU A 121 -12.30 -19.11 -8.12
N PRO A 122 -13.51 -19.19 -7.56
CA PRO A 122 -13.76 -19.88 -6.30
C PRO A 122 -13.26 -21.35 -6.34
N GLY A 123 -12.73 -21.86 -5.22
CA GLY A 123 -12.39 -23.29 -5.06
C GLY A 123 -10.99 -23.72 -5.52
N ASP A 124 -10.32 -22.99 -6.41
CA ASP A 124 -8.97 -23.39 -6.86
C ASP A 124 -7.88 -22.97 -5.86
N MET A 125 -7.03 -23.91 -5.44
CA MET A 125 -5.96 -23.67 -4.47
C MET A 125 -4.66 -23.17 -5.14
N ASN A 126 -4.48 -23.32 -6.46
CA ASN A 126 -3.24 -22.97 -7.15
C ASN A 126 -3.39 -21.91 -8.25
N HIS A 127 -3.51 -20.67 -7.79
CA HIS A 127 -3.74 -19.49 -8.63
C HIS A 127 -2.70 -19.13 -9.66
N VAL A 128 -1.44 -19.48 -9.42
CA VAL A 128 -0.38 -19.18 -10.38
C VAL A 128 -0.52 -20.08 -11.60
N GLU A 129 -0.87 -21.35 -11.40
CA GLU A 129 -1.11 -22.30 -12.49
C GLU A 129 -2.37 -21.94 -13.26
N GLN A 130 -3.45 -21.60 -12.55
CA GLN A 130 -4.71 -21.17 -13.19
C GLN A 130 -4.51 -19.97 -14.12
N SER A 131 -3.62 -19.05 -13.74
CA SER A 131 -3.37 -17.82 -14.50
C SER A 131 -2.07 -17.89 -15.32
N ARG A 132 -1.62 -19.10 -15.68
CA ARG A 132 -0.33 -19.27 -16.37
C ARG A 132 -0.27 -18.51 -17.69
N GLU A 133 -1.32 -18.62 -18.51
CA GLU A 133 -1.40 -17.89 -19.79
C GLU A 133 -1.33 -16.37 -19.59
N PHE A 134 -2.08 -15.85 -18.61
CA PHE A 134 -2.06 -14.43 -18.23
C PHE A 134 -0.67 -13.98 -17.74
N LEU A 135 0.06 -14.85 -17.05
CA LEU A 135 1.44 -14.57 -16.66
C LEU A 135 2.38 -14.63 -17.87
N ASP A 136 2.31 -15.68 -18.69
CA ASP A 136 3.18 -15.88 -19.86
C ASP A 136 3.08 -14.71 -20.87
N GLU A 137 1.90 -14.13 -21.04
CA GLU A 137 1.70 -12.92 -21.86
C GLU A 137 2.42 -11.69 -21.28
N LEU A 138 2.43 -11.55 -19.94
CA LEU A 138 2.87 -10.33 -19.27
C LEU A 138 4.31 -10.37 -18.77
N ILE A 139 4.84 -11.55 -18.44
CA ILE A 139 6.18 -11.74 -17.88
C ILE A 139 6.97 -12.70 -18.76
N SER A 140 8.27 -12.41 -18.94
CA SER A 140 9.15 -13.24 -19.78
C SER A 140 9.08 -14.72 -19.37
N PRO A 141 9.20 -15.68 -20.32
CA PRO A 141 9.14 -17.13 -20.05
C PRO A 141 10.13 -17.64 -18.99
N ARG A 142 11.20 -16.89 -18.67
CA ARG A 142 12.10 -17.22 -17.54
C ARG A 142 11.43 -17.06 -16.17
N ALA A 143 10.35 -16.27 -16.09
CA ALA A 143 9.62 -15.98 -14.88
C ALA A 143 8.52 -17.02 -14.57
N VAL A 144 8.40 -18.10 -15.35
CA VAL A 144 7.39 -19.16 -15.18
C VAL A 144 7.53 -19.93 -13.85
N SER A 145 8.67 -19.83 -13.17
CA SER A 145 8.92 -20.49 -11.87
C SER A 145 8.61 -19.60 -10.65
N LEU A 146 7.56 -18.76 -10.73
CA LEU A 146 7.18 -17.91 -9.61
C LEU A 146 6.81 -18.73 -8.37
N LYS A 147 7.36 -18.32 -7.23
CA LYS A 147 7.00 -18.87 -5.92
C LYS A 147 6.50 -17.76 -5.01
N PRO A 148 5.57 -18.05 -4.08
CA PRO A 148 5.24 -17.11 -3.02
C PRO A 148 6.52 -16.83 -2.20
N VAL A 149 6.76 -15.56 -1.87
CA VAL A 149 7.99 -15.17 -1.14
C VAL A 149 7.71 -14.37 0.13
N ILE A 150 6.63 -13.60 0.18
CA ILE A 150 6.27 -12.83 1.38
C ILE A 150 4.78 -12.51 1.40
N ASN A 151 4.18 -12.66 2.58
CA ASN A 151 2.82 -12.25 2.86
C ASN A 151 2.82 -10.85 3.49
N THR A 152 1.80 -10.06 3.19
CA THR A 152 1.59 -8.73 3.77
C THR A 152 0.13 -8.54 4.12
N ALA A 153 -0.15 -8.06 5.33
CA ALA A 153 -1.48 -7.65 5.77
C ALA A 153 -1.47 -6.16 6.13
N PHE A 154 -2.59 -5.47 5.88
CA PHE A 154 -2.79 -4.07 6.29
C PHE A 154 -4.27 -3.70 6.23
N THR A 155 -4.64 -2.66 6.98
CA THR A 155 -5.95 -2.01 6.87
C THR A 155 -5.82 -0.75 6.03
N ARG A 156 -6.83 -0.44 5.23
CA ARG A 156 -6.84 0.72 4.34
C ARG A 156 -8.10 1.55 4.48
N ILE A 157 -7.88 2.86 4.54
CA ILE A 157 -8.89 3.89 4.32
C ILE A 157 -8.69 4.45 2.91
N THR A 158 -9.79 4.73 2.20
CA THR A 158 -9.75 5.42 0.91
C THR A 158 -10.54 6.72 1.00
N LEU A 159 -9.91 7.82 0.59
CA LEU A 159 -10.53 9.14 0.51
C LEU A 159 -10.58 9.60 -0.95
N VAL A 160 -11.65 10.31 -1.32
CA VAL A 160 -11.85 10.93 -2.64
C VAL A 160 -12.12 12.40 -2.42
N SER A 161 -11.39 13.27 -3.11
CA SER A 161 -11.56 14.72 -2.93
C SER A 161 -12.91 15.18 -3.50
N LEU A 162 -13.53 16.14 -2.82
CA LEU A 162 -14.82 16.73 -3.23
C LEU A 162 -14.66 17.75 -4.37
N GLU A 163 -13.52 18.42 -4.45
CA GLU A 163 -13.28 19.52 -5.39
C GLU A 163 -12.29 19.15 -6.51
N ARG A 164 -11.48 18.13 -6.27
CA ARG A 164 -10.37 17.77 -7.14
C ARG A 164 -10.51 16.32 -7.51
N ALA A 165 -10.07 15.97 -8.70
CA ALA A 165 -9.88 14.57 -9.02
C ALA A 165 -8.55 14.12 -8.37
N GLU A 166 -8.69 13.71 -7.12
CA GLU A 166 -7.62 13.22 -6.25
C GLU A 166 -8.18 12.07 -5.43
N ARG A 167 -7.41 10.98 -5.35
CA ARG A 167 -7.74 9.84 -4.51
C ARG A 167 -6.58 9.51 -3.60
N ILE A 168 -6.87 9.31 -2.34
CA ILE A 168 -5.89 9.00 -1.32
C ILE A 168 -6.18 7.61 -0.77
N THR A 169 -5.15 6.80 -0.64
CA THR A 169 -5.23 5.55 0.12
C THR A 169 -4.26 5.61 1.28
N ILE A 170 -4.74 5.32 2.47
CA ILE A 170 -3.94 5.32 3.69
C ILE A 170 -3.91 3.88 4.21
N ASP A 171 -2.73 3.27 4.19
CA ASP A 171 -2.51 1.92 4.69
C ASP A 171 -1.87 1.99 6.08
N TYR A 172 -2.44 1.29 7.06
CA TYR A 172 -1.93 1.20 8.43
C TYR A 172 -2.10 -0.22 8.99
N ASN A 173 -1.67 -0.46 10.24
CA ASN A 173 -1.66 -1.79 10.85
C ASN A 173 -0.95 -2.82 9.96
N ILE A 174 0.23 -2.43 9.47
CA ILE A 174 0.93 -3.17 8.43
C ILE A 174 1.73 -4.30 9.08
N GLY A 175 1.61 -5.51 8.54
CA GLY A 175 2.39 -6.66 8.98
C GLY A 175 2.90 -7.48 7.80
N TRP A 176 3.97 -8.22 8.05
CA TRP A 176 4.55 -9.18 7.12
C TRP A 176 4.81 -10.50 7.83
N ASN A 177 4.69 -11.59 7.08
CA ASN A 177 5.14 -12.91 7.50
C ASN A 177 5.74 -13.64 6.29
N ASN A 178 6.82 -14.37 6.52
CA ASN A 178 7.40 -15.24 5.50
C ASN A 178 6.80 -16.66 5.59
N LEU A 179 7.24 -17.51 4.67
CA LEU A 179 6.82 -18.91 4.63
C LEU A 179 7.55 -19.80 5.65
N LYS A 180 8.55 -19.25 6.37
CA LYS A 180 9.29 -19.95 7.43
C LYS A 180 8.69 -19.73 8.82
N GLY A 181 7.68 -18.87 8.94
CA GLY A 181 7.01 -18.52 10.20
C GLY A 181 7.49 -17.21 10.84
N ASP A 182 8.56 -16.58 10.33
CA ASP A 182 8.99 -15.28 10.83
C ASP A 182 7.96 -14.20 10.49
N SER A 183 7.74 -13.27 11.41
CA SER A 183 6.80 -12.17 11.22
C SER A 183 7.27 -10.87 11.85
N VAL A 184 6.78 -9.76 11.31
CA VAL A 184 6.96 -8.42 11.88
C VAL A 184 5.69 -7.61 11.69
N ARG A 185 5.29 -6.88 12.73
CA ARG A 185 4.20 -5.92 12.67
C ARG A 185 4.70 -4.51 12.92
N MET A 186 4.10 -3.55 12.22
CA MET A 186 4.38 -2.13 12.35
C MET A 186 3.07 -1.37 12.62
N PRO A 187 2.45 -1.55 13.80
CA PRO A 187 1.23 -0.82 14.16
C PRO A 187 1.45 0.70 14.17
N PHE A 188 2.69 1.12 14.43
CA PHE A 188 3.14 2.51 14.47
C PHE A 188 3.25 3.20 13.10
N LEU A 189 3.18 2.47 11.98
CA LEU A 189 3.44 3.01 10.64
C LEU A 189 2.14 3.20 9.84
N ALA A 190 1.93 4.41 9.34
CA ALA A 190 0.92 4.72 8.33
C ALA A 190 1.60 5.12 7.01
N ILE A 191 1.01 4.71 5.89
CA ILE A 191 1.48 5.00 4.54
C ILE A 191 0.34 5.60 3.74
N ALA A 192 0.41 6.89 3.45
CA ALA A 192 -0.52 7.54 2.53
C ALA A 192 0.04 7.54 1.11
N GLU A 193 -0.83 7.31 0.13
CA GLU A 193 -0.54 7.44 -1.29
C GLU A 193 -1.59 8.35 -1.91
N ILE A 194 -1.16 9.56 -2.30
CA ILE A 194 -1.97 10.52 -3.06
C ILE A 194 -1.83 10.16 -4.55
N LYS A 195 -2.98 9.98 -5.21
CA LYS A 195 -3.09 9.67 -6.63
C LYS A 195 -3.81 10.83 -7.31
N SER A 196 -3.10 11.57 -8.15
CA SER A 196 -3.62 12.78 -8.82
C SER A 196 -3.19 12.86 -10.28
N GLY A 197 -4.01 13.47 -11.12
CA GLY A 197 -3.66 13.78 -12.52
C GLY A 197 -2.73 14.99 -12.67
N LYS A 198 -2.55 15.79 -11.61
CA LYS A 198 -1.71 17.01 -11.58
C LYS A 198 -0.74 16.96 -10.37
N SER A 199 0.11 17.98 -10.25
CA SER A 199 0.94 18.20 -9.06
C SER A 199 0.10 18.19 -7.78
N THR A 200 0.67 17.63 -6.69
CA THR A 200 0.01 17.56 -5.37
C THR A 200 0.17 18.83 -4.54
N SER A 201 0.78 19.90 -5.07
CA SER A 201 1.07 21.13 -4.31
C SER A 201 -0.17 21.79 -3.71
N MET A 202 -1.32 21.67 -4.37
CA MET A 202 -2.61 22.24 -3.95
C MET A 202 -3.52 21.23 -3.22
N SER A 203 -3.02 20.04 -2.90
CA SER A 203 -3.80 19.01 -2.20
C SER A 203 -3.98 19.41 -0.73
N PRO A 204 -5.22 19.51 -0.20
CA PRO A 204 -5.44 19.75 1.23
C PRO A 204 -4.75 18.70 2.11
N PHE A 205 -4.75 17.44 1.67
CA PHE A 205 -4.04 16.37 2.39
C PHE A 205 -2.52 16.54 2.37
N PHE A 206 -1.95 16.96 1.23
CA PHE A 206 -0.52 17.29 1.16
C PHE A 206 -0.16 18.46 2.09
N ALA A 207 -0.99 19.51 2.13
CA ALA A 207 -0.77 20.65 3.01
C ALA A 207 -0.71 20.20 4.49
N ARG A 208 -1.64 19.34 4.93
CA ARG A 208 -1.62 18.79 6.29
C ARG A 208 -0.41 17.89 6.57
N LEU A 209 0.01 17.08 5.60
CA LEU A 209 1.25 16.30 5.74
C LEU A 209 2.48 17.20 5.89
N LYS A 210 2.53 18.31 5.14
CA LYS A 210 3.62 19.30 5.21
C LYS A 210 3.66 19.99 6.57
N GLU A 211 2.52 20.40 7.11
CA GLU A 211 2.40 20.95 8.48
C GLU A 211 2.91 19.98 9.55
N LEU A 212 2.69 18.68 9.35
CA LEU A 212 3.19 17.61 10.23
C LEU A 212 4.68 17.27 10.00
N GLY A 213 5.38 18.00 9.13
CA GLY A 213 6.79 17.77 8.77
C GLY A 213 7.02 16.51 7.93
N VAL A 214 5.97 15.92 7.35
CA VAL A 214 6.04 14.67 6.60
C VAL A 214 6.45 14.94 5.15
N ARG A 215 7.58 14.36 4.74
CA ARG A 215 8.09 14.46 3.36
C ARG A 215 7.69 13.24 2.54
N SER A 216 7.58 13.42 1.22
CA SER A 216 7.32 12.31 0.32
C SER A 216 8.49 11.32 0.36
N THR A 217 8.18 10.03 0.39
CA THR A 217 9.18 8.96 0.44
C THR A 217 8.69 7.75 -0.34
N GLY A 218 9.51 7.29 -1.28
CA GLY A 218 9.26 6.07 -2.03
C GLY A 218 9.30 4.85 -1.11
N PHE A 219 8.20 4.09 -1.08
CA PHE A 219 8.08 2.90 -0.25
C PHE A 219 7.44 1.72 -1.01
N SER A 220 7.95 0.52 -0.73
CA SER A 220 7.44 -0.72 -1.30
C SER A 220 7.28 -1.75 -0.20
N LYS A 221 6.02 -2.05 0.15
CA LYS A 221 5.68 -3.13 1.10
C LYS A 221 6.40 -4.44 0.78
N TYR A 222 6.49 -4.81 -0.51
CA TYR A 222 7.23 -5.98 -0.98
C TYR A 222 8.71 -5.98 -0.55
N ALA A 223 9.52 -5.08 -1.10
CA ALA A 223 10.95 -5.00 -0.80
C ALA A 223 11.25 -4.76 0.69
N THR A 224 10.45 -3.96 1.39
CA THR A 224 10.59 -3.77 2.84
C THR A 224 10.39 -5.08 3.59
N GLY A 225 9.32 -5.82 3.28
CA GLY A 225 9.05 -7.12 3.91
C GLY A 225 10.13 -8.16 3.63
N MET A 226 10.59 -8.26 2.37
CA MET A 226 11.68 -9.17 1.99
C MET A 226 12.97 -8.88 2.76
N ALA A 227 13.33 -7.61 2.93
CA ALA A 227 14.53 -7.24 3.65
C ALA A 227 14.41 -7.48 5.16
N LEU A 228 13.26 -7.17 5.77
CA LEU A 228 13.07 -7.30 7.21
C LEU A 228 12.84 -8.74 7.68
N VAL A 229 12.02 -9.50 6.95
CA VAL A 229 11.56 -10.83 7.38
C VAL A 229 12.40 -11.94 6.74
N ASN A 230 12.70 -11.83 5.45
CA ASN A 230 13.50 -12.83 4.74
C ASN A 230 15.01 -12.54 4.74
N LYS A 231 15.45 -11.44 5.36
CA LYS A 231 16.85 -10.97 5.35
C LYS A 231 17.45 -10.93 3.94
N ALA A 232 16.61 -10.63 2.94
CA ALA A 232 17.00 -10.63 1.53
C ALA A 232 18.23 -9.72 1.26
N PRO A 233 19.06 -9.99 0.24
CA PRO A 233 20.34 -9.31 0.05
C PRO A 233 20.20 -7.80 -0.25
N ARG A 234 21.32 -7.06 -0.25
CA ARG A 234 21.38 -5.63 -0.61
C ARG A 234 20.52 -4.69 0.27
N GLN A 235 20.34 -5.04 1.55
CA GLN A 235 19.58 -4.23 2.51
C GLN A 235 20.17 -2.82 2.72
N ASN A 236 21.48 -2.64 2.47
CA ASN A 236 22.13 -1.34 2.53
C ASN A 236 21.44 -0.29 1.64
N ASN A 237 20.87 -0.70 0.50
CA ASN A 237 20.12 0.19 -0.39
C ASN A 237 18.77 0.65 0.19
N LEU A 238 18.31 -0.01 1.26
CA LEU A 238 17.09 0.32 2.01
C LEU A 238 17.39 1.02 3.34
N LYS A 239 18.66 1.16 3.74
CA LYS A 239 19.07 1.76 5.01
C LYS A 239 18.44 3.14 5.28
N PRO A 240 18.38 4.10 4.32
CA PRO A 240 17.70 5.37 4.56
C PRO A 240 16.21 5.21 4.94
N LYS A 241 15.53 4.21 4.36
CA LYS A 241 14.12 3.92 4.66
C LYS A 241 13.97 3.31 6.05
N PHE A 242 14.88 2.42 6.45
CA PHE A 242 14.86 1.85 7.80
C PHE A 242 15.14 2.90 8.88
N LEU A 243 16.05 3.84 8.64
CA LEU A 243 16.27 4.96 9.55
C LEU A 243 15.02 5.83 9.72
N LEU A 244 14.30 6.10 8.63
CA LEU A 244 13.03 6.81 8.69
C LEU A 244 11.96 6.02 9.47
N ILE A 245 11.83 4.71 9.23
CA ILE A 245 10.88 3.84 9.95
C ILE A 245 11.19 3.80 11.45
N ASN A 246 12.47 3.71 11.83
CA ASN A 246 12.89 3.75 13.23
C ASN A 246 12.53 5.08 13.88
N ARG A 247 12.79 6.21 13.20
CA ARG A 247 12.38 7.53 13.70
C ARG A 247 10.87 7.62 13.91
N ILE A 248 10.08 7.09 12.97
CA ILE A 248 8.61 7.06 13.06
C ILE A 248 8.15 6.19 14.24
N ARG A 249 8.79 5.04 14.44
CA ARG A 249 8.54 4.14 15.57
C ARG A 249 8.78 4.84 16.91
N ASP A 250 9.94 5.49 17.03
CA ASP A 250 10.34 6.17 18.27
C ASP A 250 9.46 7.41 18.53
N GLU A 251 8.99 8.10 17.49
CA GLU A 251 7.95 9.13 17.59
C GLU A 251 6.61 8.57 18.10
N TYR A 252 6.16 7.45 17.54
CA TYR A 252 4.89 6.83 17.92
C TYR A 252 4.86 6.45 19.40
N TYR A 253 5.86 5.70 19.87
CA TYR A 253 5.87 5.22 21.26
C TYR A 253 6.15 6.31 22.29
N ARG A 254 6.91 7.36 21.95
CA ARG A 254 7.06 8.53 22.83
C ARG A 254 5.73 9.26 23.04
N ASN A 255 4.97 9.46 21.97
CA ASN A 255 3.66 10.12 22.06
C ASN A 255 2.60 9.25 22.74
N ASP A 256 2.69 7.92 22.60
CA ASP A 256 1.81 6.99 23.28
C ASP A 256 2.05 6.99 24.80
N ALA A 257 3.31 6.95 25.23
CA ALA A 257 3.68 7.07 26.64
C ALA A 257 3.18 8.40 27.26
N ALA A 258 3.30 9.51 26.53
CA ALA A 258 2.79 10.81 26.99
C ALA A 258 1.26 10.85 27.13
N ARG A 259 0.52 10.09 26.31
CA ARG A 259 -0.96 10.00 26.40
C ARG A 259 -1.44 9.12 27.55
N GLN A 260 -0.64 8.16 28.01
CA GLN A 260 -1.00 7.28 29.12
C GLN A 260 -0.73 7.91 30.49
N GLN A 261 -0.05 9.05 30.54
CA GLN A 261 0.25 9.82 31.76
C GLN A 261 -0.78 10.92 32.06
N HIS A 262 -1.78 11.09 31.20
CA HIS A 262 -2.87 12.06 31.31
C HIS A 262 -4.22 11.36 31.20
#